data_AF-A0A1C6NQ31-F1
#
_entry.id   AF-A0A1C6NQ31-F1
#
_cell.length_a   1.000
_cell.length_b   1.000
_cell.length_c   1.000
_cell.angle_alpha   90.00
_cell.angle_beta   90.00
_cell.angle_gamma   90.00
#
_symmetry.space_group_name_H-M   'P 1'
#
loop_
_entity.id
_entity.type
_entity.pdbx_description
1 polymer ?
#
loop_
_entity_poly.entity_id
_entity_poly.type
_entity_poly.pdbx_seq_one_letter_code
_entity_poly.pdbx_strand_id
1 'polypeptide(L)' 'MKNTTSIALHSRTGFRVVGTRERIGRHEEAWRDVVLLERRSPYVN' A
#
# COMPACT_ATOMS: atom_id res chain seq x y z
N MET A 1 -11.78 -6.29 5.50
CA MET A 1 -11.79 -6.64 4.06
C MET A 1 -11.55 -5.44 3.11
N LYS A 2 -11.16 -4.24 3.58
CA LYS A 2 -10.95 -3.07 2.69
C LYS A 2 -9.62 -3.07 1.93
N ASN A 3 -8.57 -3.71 2.45
CA ASN A 3 -7.22 -3.61 1.85
C ASN A 3 -6.83 -4.80 0.96
N THR A 4 -7.47 -5.97 1.10
CA THR A 4 -7.09 -7.18 0.34
C THR A 4 -7.31 -7.02 -1.16
N THR A 5 -8.42 -6.40 -1.56
CA THR A 5 -8.75 -6.18 -2.99
C THR A 5 -7.82 -5.17 -3.65
N SER A 6 -7.55 -4.03 -2.99
CA SER A 6 -6.61 -3.03 -3.52
C SER A 6 -5.18 -3.57 -3.58
N ILE A 7 -4.71 -4.29 -2.55
CA ILE A 7 -3.37 -4.91 -2.56
C ILE A 7 -3.25 -5.91 -3.71
N ALA A 8 -4.28 -6.75 -3.94
CA ALA A 8 -4.28 -7.69 -5.05
C ALA A 8 -4.23 -6.98 -6.41
N LEU A 9 -5.00 -5.91 -6.60
CA LEU A 9 -4.98 -5.12 -7.83
C LEU A 9 -3.59 -4.50 -8.08
N HIS A 10 -2.99 -3.87 -7.06
CA HIS A 10 -1.68 -3.26 -7.18
C HIS A 10 -0.58 -4.31 -7.42
N SER A 11 -0.65 -5.45 -6.76
CA SER A 11 0.30 -6.56 -6.97
C SER A 11 0.31 -7.03 -8.44
N ARG A 12 -0.87 -7.15 -9.06
CA ARG A 12 -0.99 -7.53 -10.49
C ARG A 12 -0.44 -6.47 -11.46
N THR A 13 -0.32 -5.22 -11.05
CA THR A 13 0.18 -4.11 -11.88
C THR A 13 1.67 -3.81 -11.65
N GLY A 14 2.38 -4.73 -10.97
CA GLY A 14 3.82 -4.65 -10.76
C GLY A 14 4.25 -3.81 -9.56
N PHE A 15 3.31 -3.48 -8.66
CA PHE A 15 3.67 -2.92 -7.37
C PHE A 15 4.05 -4.03 -6.39
N ARG A 16 4.98 -3.74 -5.49
CA ARG A 16 5.33 -4.60 -4.36
C ARG A 16 5.12 -3.88 -3.03
N VAL A 17 4.72 -4.63 -2.00
CA VAL A 17 4.65 -4.13 -0.63
C VAL A 17 6.05 -3.95 -0.08
N VAL A 18 6.34 -2.78 0.48
CA VAL A 18 7.66 -2.47 1.10
C VAL A 18 7.58 -2.23 2.59
N GLY A 19 6.39 -2.19 3.15
CA GLY A 19 6.18 -2.10 4.59
C GLY A 19 4.76 -1.69 4.93
N THR A 20 4.42 -1.81 6.20
CA THR A 20 3.14 -1.35 6.74
C THR A 20 3.44 -0.39 7.88
N ARG A 21 2.84 0.80 7.83
CA ARG A 21 2.88 1.75 8.94
C ARG A 21 1.58 1.62 9.71
N GLU A 22 1.69 1.14 10.93
CA GLU A 22 0.54 0.93 11.79
C GLU A 22 0.13 2.24 12.46
N ARG A 23 -1.17 2.49 12.57
CA ARG A 23 -1.74 3.60 13.37
C ARG A 23 -1.18 4.99 13.04
N ILE A 24 -0.97 5.32 11.76
CA ILE A 24 -0.48 6.65 11.36
C ILE A 24 -1.56 7.59 10.86
N GLY A 25 -2.78 7.09 10.57
CA GLY A 25 -3.92 7.91 10.14
C GLY A 25 -5.10 7.77 11.09
N ARG A 26 -5.56 8.88 11.67
CA ARG A 26 -6.82 8.96 12.42
C ARG A 26 -7.90 9.50 11.50
N HIS A 27 -8.87 8.67 11.13
CA HIS A 27 -10.05 9.06 10.38
C HIS A 27 -11.28 8.58 11.13
N GLU A 28 -12.15 9.51 11.55
CA GLU A 28 -13.40 9.21 12.27
C GLU A 28 -13.18 8.25 13.45
N GLU A 29 -12.26 8.62 14.35
CA GLU A 29 -11.96 7.90 15.61
C GLU A 29 -11.27 6.54 15.49
N ALA A 30 -11.14 5.99 14.28
CA ALA A 30 -10.40 4.75 14.04
C ALA A 30 -8.97 5.01 13.54
N TRP A 31 -8.01 4.34 14.16
CA TRP A 31 -6.65 4.23 13.64
C TRP A 31 -6.62 3.27 12.46
N ARG A 32 -6.02 3.68 11.35
CA ARG A 32 -5.85 2.83 10.17
C ARG A 32 -4.37 2.58 9.88
N ASP A 33 -4.09 1.35 9.51
CA ASP A 33 -2.79 0.95 9.01
C ASP A 33 -2.68 1.30 7.53
N VAL A 34 -1.47 1.71 7.13
CA VAL A 34 -1.16 2.13 5.76
C VAL A 34 -0.12 1.18 5.19
N VAL A 35 -0.47 0.53 4.09
CA VAL A 35 0.45 -0.33 3.33
C VAL A 35 1.20 0.53 2.32
N LEU A 36 2.54 0.49 2.37
CA LEU A 36 3.41 1.15 1.40
C LEU A 36 3.66 0.22 0.23
N LEU A 37 3.39 0.74 -0.97
CA LEU A 37 3.59 0.07 -2.24
C LEU A 37 4.60 0.85 -3.07
N GLU A 38 5.49 0.15 -3.75
CA GLU A 38 6.38 0.76 -4.74
C GLU A 38 6.34 -0.01 -6.06
N ARG A 39 6.65 0.69 -7.15
CA ARG A 39 6.90 0.07 -8.47
C ARG A 39 8.18 0.68 -9.02
N ARG A 40 9.19 -0.16 -9.27
CA ARG A 40 10.45 0.30 -9.86
C ARG A 40 10.31 0.43 -11.37
N SER A 41 10.66 1.61 -11.90
CA SER A 41 10.78 1.82 -13.34
C SER A 41 12.09 1.19 -13.83
N PRO A 42 12.09 0.43 -14.93
CA PRO A 42 13.34 0.00 -15.57
C PRO A 42 14.05 1.15 -16.30
N TYR A 43 13.38 2.29 -16.50
CA TYR A 43 14.01 3.50 -17.02
C TYR A 43 14.74 4.22 -15.88
N VAL A 44 16.06 4.05 -15.86
CA VAL A 44 17.01 4.90 -15.15
C VAL A 44 17.67 5.73 -16.24
N ASN A 45 17.53 7.07 -16.17
CA ASN A 45 18.25 8.00 -17.04
C ASN A 45 19.72 8.00 -16.66
#